data_AF-A0A9D7GVP4-F1
#
_entry.id   AF-A0A9D7GVP4-F1
#
_cell.length_a   1.000
_cell.length_b   1.000
_cell.length_c   1.000
_cell.angle_alpha   90.00
_cell.angle_beta   90.00
_cell.angle_gamma   90.00
#
_symmetry.space_group_name_H-M   'P 1'
#
loop_
_entity.id
_entity.type
_entity.pdbx_description
1 polymer ?
#
loop_
_entity_poly.entity_id
_entity_poly.type
_entity_poly.pdbx_seq_one_letter_code
_entity_poly.pdbx_strand_id
1 'polypeptide(L)'
;MAQSVAPTIFLSYSWANVDVADAIDSDFRNIGINFLRDERDAKYRSSLKEFMQRVGKSDFVVIIISDEFLRSEYCMYEMTELLHTHEFEKRILPVSLENAEAIF
;
A
#
# COMPACT_ATOMS: atom_id res chain seq x y z
N MET A 1 -21.37 -21.90 11.76
CA MET A 1 -20.39 -21.83 10.65
C MET A 1 -19.88 -20.42 10.61
N ALA A 2 -18.60 -20.18 10.87
CA ALA A 2 -18.03 -18.84 10.79
C ALA A 2 -18.06 -18.40 9.33
N GLN A 3 -18.71 -17.28 9.02
CA GLN A 3 -18.57 -16.65 7.72
C GLN A 3 -17.09 -16.24 7.60
N SER A 4 -16.35 -16.81 6.66
CA SER A 4 -15.00 -16.35 6.35
C SER A 4 -15.14 -14.98 5.68
N VAL A 5 -14.92 -13.92 6.45
CA VAL A 5 -14.81 -12.56 5.91
C VAL A 5 -13.60 -12.56 4.97
N ALA A 6 -13.79 -12.14 3.72
CA ALA A 6 -12.68 -12.01 2.78
C ALA A 6 -11.66 -11.00 3.35
N PRO A 7 -10.36 -11.30 3.29
CA PRO A 7 -9.35 -10.40 3.82
C PRO A 7 -9.39 -9.07 3.07
N THR A 8 -9.28 -8.00 3.82
CA THR A 8 -9.15 -6.65 3.29
C THR A 8 -7.67 -6.37 3.01
N ILE A 9 -7.34 -6.09 1.75
CA ILE A 9 -5.96 -5.89 1.31
C ILE A 9 -5.82 -4.48 0.76
N PHE A 10 -4.88 -3.71 1.28
CA PHE A 10 -4.58 -2.36 0.81
C PHE A 10 -3.40 -2.39 -0.16
N LEU A 11 -3.48 -1.63 -1.26
CA LEU A 11 -2.38 -1.48 -2.23
C LEU A 11 -1.82 -0.06 -2.15
N SER A 12 -0.58 0.04 -1.64
CA SER A 12 0.17 1.29 -1.48
C SER A 12 1.22 1.41 -2.60
N TYR A 13 1.27 2.56 -3.26
CA TYR A 13 2.15 2.81 -4.40
C TYR A 13 2.37 4.32 -4.59
N SER A 14 3.43 4.70 -5.30
CA SER A 14 3.60 6.07 -5.77
C SER A 14 2.68 6.33 -6.96
N TRP A 15 2.08 7.53 -7.05
CA TRP A 15 1.26 7.94 -8.20
C TRP A 15 1.99 7.83 -9.54
N ALA A 16 3.33 7.92 -9.54
CA ALA A 16 4.15 7.70 -10.72
C ALA A 16 4.08 6.26 -11.27
N ASN A 17 3.57 5.31 -10.48
CA ASN A 17 3.44 3.89 -10.82
C ASN A 17 1.97 3.42 -10.80
N VAL A 18 1.02 4.34 -11.10
CA VAL A 18 -0.42 4.03 -11.15
C VAL A 18 -0.76 2.95 -12.17
N ASP A 19 -0.05 2.92 -13.29
CA ASP A 19 -0.16 1.92 -14.34
C ASP A 19 0.20 0.51 -13.84
N VAL A 20 1.26 0.39 -13.05
CA VAL A 20 1.66 -0.89 -12.42
C VAL A 20 0.63 -1.30 -11.38
N ALA A 21 0.15 -0.36 -10.57
CA ALA A 21 -0.87 -0.63 -9.58
C ALA A 21 -2.22 -1.04 -10.21
N ASP A 22 -2.59 -0.46 -11.35
CA ASP A 22 -3.77 -0.84 -12.14
C ASP A 22 -3.65 -2.25 -12.71
N ALA A 23 -2.46 -2.62 -13.21
CA ALA A 23 -2.20 -3.96 -13.71
C ALA A 23 -2.35 -5.00 -12.58
N ILE A 24 -1.71 -4.76 -11.43
CA ILE A 24 -1.81 -5.64 -10.25
C ILE A 24 -3.26 -5.76 -9.78
N ASP A 25 -3.99 -4.65 -9.67
CA ASP A 25 -5.39 -4.65 -9.24
C ASP A 25 -6.30 -5.42 -10.21
N SER A 26 -6.12 -5.21 -11.51
CA SER A 26 -6.85 -5.95 -12.53
C SER A 26 -6.59 -7.47 -12.45
N ASP A 27 -5.33 -7.88 -12.31
CA ASP A 27 -4.95 -9.29 -12.24
C ASP A 27 -5.51 -9.98 -10.99
N PHE A 28 -5.48 -9.32 -9.84
CA PHE A 28 -6.03 -9.86 -8.60
C PHE A 28 -7.57 -9.89 -8.62
N ARG A 29 -8.20 -8.90 -9.24
CA ARG A 29 -9.66 -8.90 -9.42
C ARG A 29 -10.13 -10.08 -10.25
N ASN A 30 -9.36 -10.49 -11.26
CA ASN A 30 -9.67 -11.67 -12.08
C ASN A 30 -9.67 -12.98 -11.29
N ILE A 31 -8.98 -13.05 -10.15
CA ILE A 31 -8.99 -14.20 -9.23
C ILE A 31 -9.87 -13.97 -7.99
N GLY A 32 -10.68 -12.91 -7.98
CA GLY A 32 -11.66 -12.62 -6.93
C GLY A 32 -11.14 -11.87 -5.71
N ILE A 33 -9.96 -11.24 -5.82
CA ILE A 33 -9.37 -10.40 -4.76
C ILE A 33 -9.53 -8.93 -5.18
N ASN A 34 -10.12 -8.11 -4.31
CA ASN A 34 -10.27 -6.68 -4.56
C ASN A 34 -9.35 -5.90 -3.62
N PHE A 35 -8.54 -4.99 -4.16
CA PHE A 35 -7.73 -4.11 -3.33
C PHE A 35 -8.52 -2.87 -2.88
N LEU A 36 -8.16 -2.37 -1.71
CA LEU A 36 -8.42 -0.99 -1.31
C LEU A 36 -7.25 -0.14 -1.80
N ARG A 37 -7.53 0.92 -2.56
CA ARG A 37 -6.54 1.85 -3.10
C ARG A 37 -6.86 3.25 -2.60
N ASP A 38 -5.82 4.04 -2.35
CA ASP A 38 -6.02 5.47 -2.20
C ASP A 38 -5.90 6.14 -3.57
N GLU A 39 -7.04 6.51 -4.15
CA GLU A 39 -7.10 7.30 -5.38
C GLU A 39 -7.17 8.81 -5.09
N ARG A 40 -7.01 9.23 -3.82
CA ARG A 40 -7.13 10.65 -3.48
C ARG A 40 -5.80 11.35 -3.66
N ASP A 41 -5.87 12.42 -4.44
CA ASP A 41 -4.99 13.58 -4.42
C ASP A 41 -4.66 13.91 -2.95
N ALA A 42 -3.44 13.57 -2.50
CA ALA A 42 -2.96 13.85 -1.16
C ALA A 42 -2.73 15.37 -1.04
N LYS A 43 -3.81 16.15 -0.99
CA LYS A 43 -3.76 17.55 -0.58
C LYS A 43 -3.28 17.56 0.87
N TYR A 44 -2.12 18.19 1.07
CA TYR A 44 -1.45 18.47 2.34
C TYR A 44 -2.37 18.30 3.57
N ARG A 45 -2.03 17.32 4.43
CA ARG A 45 -2.72 16.96 5.69
C ARG A 45 -4.12 16.33 5.57
N SER A 46 -4.52 15.87 4.39
CA SER A 46 -5.76 15.11 4.18
C SER A 46 -5.45 13.65 3.78
N SER A 47 -5.21 12.68 4.66
CA SER A 47 -4.74 12.72 6.03
C SER A 47 -4.04 11.38 6.30
N LEU A 48 -2.75 11.42 6.62
CA LEU A 48 -1.98 10.27 7.13
C LEU A 48 -2.79 9.48 8.18
N LYS A 49 -3.57 10.18 9.00
CA LYS A 49 -4.46 9.58 9.99
C LYS A 49 -5.58 8.73 9.36
N GLU A 50 -6.23 9.18 8.28
CA GLU A 50 -7.22 8.36 7.56
C GLU A 50 -6.55 7.17 6.87
N PHE A 51 -5.38 7.38 6.28
CA PHE A 51 -4.55 6.30 5.73
C PHE A 51 -4.26 5.25 6.80
N MET A 52 -3.68 5.65 7.93
CA MET A 52 -3.40 4.78 9.08
C MET A 52 -4.66 4.14 9.67
N GLN A 53 -5.81 4.82 9.66
CA GLN A 53 -7.07 4.24 10.12
C GLN A 53 -7.64 3.19 9.17
N ARG A 54 -7.40 3.33 7.86
CA ARG A 54 -7.81 2.37 6.84
C ARG A 54 -6.86 1.19 6.80
N VAL A 55 -5.57 1.50 6.69
CA VAL A 55 -4.49 0.53 6.68
C VAL A 55 -4.43 -0.24 8.00
N GLY A 56 -4.58 0.44 9.14
CA GLY A 56 -4.68 -0.17 10.47
C GLY A 56 -5.76 -1.25 10.59
N LYS A 57 -6.83 -1.12 9.81
CA LYS A 57 -7.97 -2.06 9.77
C LYS A 57 -7.83 -3.14 8.70
N SER A 58 -6.91 -3.01 7.75
CA SER A 58 -6.69 -4.03 6.73
C SER A 58 -5.88 -5.21 7.27
N ASP A 59 -6.18 -6.39 6.72
CA ASP A 59 -5.52 -7.65 7.06
C ASP A 59 -4.11 -7.70 6.44
N PHE A 60 -3.92 -7.12 5.25
CA PHE A 60 -2.65 -7.06 4.54
C PHE A 60 -2.45 -5.73 3.82
N VAL A 61 -1.18 -5.38 3.58
CA VAL A 61 -0.78 -4.24 2.75
C VAL A 61 0.23 -4.69 1.72
N VAL A 62 -0.13 -4.59 0.45
CA VAL A 62 0.82 -4.72 -0.66
C VAL A 62 1.46 -3.36 -0.90
N ILE A 63 2.78 -3.30 -0.93
CA ILE A 63 3.53 -2.05 -1.16
C ILE A 63 4.34 -2.18 -2.44
N ILE A 64 4.09 -1.31 -3.41
CA ILE A 64 4.92 -1.20 -4.61
C ILE A 64 6.11 -0.29 -4.29
N ILE A 65 7.29 -0.88 -4.20
CA ILE A 65 8.55 -0.19 -3.94
C ILE A 65 9.19 0.15 -5.28
N SER A 66 9.41 1.43 -5.51
CA SER A 66 10.05 2.03 -6.68
C SER A 66 10.96 3.17 -6.23
N ASP A 67 11.82 3.69 -7.11
CA ASP A 67 12.60 4.90 -6.79
C ASP A 67 11.69 6.08 -6.45
N GLU A 68 10.56 6.23 -7.14
CA GLU A 68 9.60 7.30 -6.86
C GLU A 68 8.93 7.14 -5.49
N PHE A 69 8.63 5.91 -5.07
CA PHE A 69 8.14 5.62 -3.73
C PHE A 69 9.18 5.99 -2.67
N LEU A 70 10.43 5.55 -2.87
CA LEU A 70 11.54 5.72 -1.95
C LEU A 70 11.98 7.20 -1.81
N ARG A 71 11.88 7.99 -2.89
CA ARG A 71 12.19 9.43 -2.88
C ARG A 71 11.04 10.32 -2.46
N SER A 72 9.81 9.79 -2.43
CA SER A 72 8.64 10.53 -1.96
C SER A 72 8.64 10.59 -0.43
N GLU A 73 8.89 11.78 0.13
CA GLU A 73 8.84 12.02 1.58
C GLU A 73 7.50 11.58 2.18
N TYR A 74 6.40 11.76 1.42
CA TYR A 74 5.06 11.37 1.86
C TYR A 74 4.92 9.85 1.98
N CYS A 75 5.30 9.10 0.94
CA CYS A 75 5.23 7.63 0.92
C CYS A 75 6.12 7.01 2.00
N MET A 76 7.34 7.54 2.16
CA MET A 76 8.29 7.05 3.16
C MET A 76 7.86 7.40 4.60
N TYR A 77 7.25 8.57 4.81
CA TYR A 77 6.72 8.93 6.12
C TYR A 77 5.56 8.01 6.51
N GLU A 78 4.60 7.76 5.61
CA GLU A 78 3.51 6.80 5.82
C GLU A 78 4.03 5.40 6.16
N MET A 79 5.02 4.93 5.40
CA MET A 79 5.65 3.62 5.61
C MET A 79 6.34 3.52 6.97
N THR A 80 7.08 4.56 7.36
CA THR A 80 7.79 4.61 8.64
C THR A 80 6.81 4.50 9.81
N GLU A 81 5.72 5.26 9.77
CA GLU A 81 4.66 5.21 10.80
C GLU A 81 3.97 3.83 10.87
N LEU A 82 3.77 3.16 9.74
CA LEU A 82 3.26 1.78 9.71
C LEU A 82 4.22 0.80 10.37
N LEU A 83 5.50 0.87 10.04
CA LEU A 83 6.53 -0.03 10.58
C LEU A 83 6.76 0.14 12.08
N HIS A 84 6.50 1.33 12.64
CA HIS A 84 6.58 1.54 14.09
C HIS A 84 5.61 0.66 14.89
N THR A 85 4.57 0.12 14.24
CA THR A 85 3.65 -0.85 14.85
C THR A 85 4.17 -2.27 14.59
N HIS A 86 4.74 -2.95 15.61
CA HIS A 86 5.39 -4.26 15.45
C HIS A 86 4.48 -5.38 14.90
N GLU A 87 3.16 -5.24 15.03
CA GLU A 87 2.19 -6.19 14.45
C GLU A 87 1.95 -5.94 12.95
N PHE A 88 2.38 -4.80 12.44
CA PHE A 88 2.12 -4.35 11.09
C PHE A 88 3.17 -4.84 10.08
N GLU A 89 4.43 -4.98 10.53
CA GLU A 89 5.51 -5.54 9.71
C GLU A 89 5.14 -6.90 9.10
N LYS A 90 4.47 -7.76 9.88
CA LYS A 90 4.04 -9.10 9.43
C LYS A 90 2.91 -9.10 8.40
N ARG A 91 2.27 -7.96 8.17
CA ARG A 91 1.15 -7.78 7.23
C ARG A 91 1.56 -7.12 5.92
N ILE A 92 2.82 -6.71 5.81
CA ILE A 92 3.36 -6.04 4.62
C ILE A 92 3.85 -7.08 3.61
N LEU A 93 3.42 -6.90 2.36
CA LEU A 93 3.77 -7.72 1.20
C LEU A 93 4.45 -6.81 0.16
N PRO A 94 5.79 -6.69 0.19
CA PRO A 94 6.49 -5.78 -0.70
C PRO A 94 6.59 -6.34 -2.13
N VAL A 95 6.38 -5.47 -3.12
CA VAL A 95 6.58 -5.71 -4.55
C VAL A 95 7.62 -4.71 -5.03
N SER A 96 8.84 -5.17 -5.30
CA SER A 96 9.91 -4.32 -5.80
C SER A 96 9.84 -4.20 -7.31
N LEU A 97 9.82 -2.97 -7.82
CA LEU A 97 10.04 -2.69 -9.23
C LEU A 97 11.54 -2.72 -9.53
N GLU A 98 11.89 -2.92 -10.81
CA GLU A 98 13.30 -2.94 -11.24
C GLU A 98 14.00 -1.61 -11.00
N ASN A 99 13.26 -0.50 -11.09
CA ASN A 99 13.78 0.83 -10.84
C ASN A 99 13.94 1.15 -9.35
N ALA A 100 13.59 0.26 -8.43
CA ALA A 100 13.82 0.45 -7.00
C ALA A 100 15.31 0.38 -6.70
N GLU A 101 16.04 1.44 -7.02
CA GLU A 101 17.43 1.59 -6.63
C GLU A 101 17.50 1.69 -5.11
N ALA A 102 18.35 0.86 -4.51
CA ALA A 102 18.54 0.91 -3.08
C ALA A 102 19.05 2.31 -2.69
N ILE A 103 18.37 2.97 -1.77
CA ILE A 103 18.91 4.17 -1.11
C ILE A 103 20.04 3.68 -0.18
N PHE A 104 21.24 3.49 -0.72
CA PHE A 104 22.47 3.34 0.05
C PHE A 104 23.52 4.32 -0.44
#